data_AF-A0A7L4PG39-F1
#
_entry.id   AF-A0A7L4PG39-F1
#
_cell.length_a   1.000
_cell.length_b   1.000
_cell.length_c   1.000
_cell.angle_alpha   90.00
_cell.angle_beta   90.00
_cell.angle_gamma   90.00
#
_symmetry.space_group_name_H-M   'P 1'
#
loop_
_entity.id
_entity.type
_entity.pdbx_description
1 polymer ?
#
loop_
_entity_poly.entity_id
_entity_poly.type
_entity_poly.pdbx_seq_one_letter_code
_entity_poly.pdbx_strand_id
1 'polypeptide(L)'
;MNMHIKIPSDRLGAVIGPSGEMKKLLEERCGVTLEIDSESGSVNVVAKDDALEAMRVMDVVRAIGRGFSPERALPLLDDEMLMLDVLDLSKLVGTKNDMTRIKGRIIGKEGKTREIMESLTSAKVSVYGKTVAILGYPEQIRIVRAAIEMLMDGAPHGSVYSFLEKKHRELAKVEMEGRPEL
;
A
#
# COMPACT_ATOMS: atom_id res chain seq x y z
N MET A 1 20.33 10.75 -10.08
CA MET A 1 18.90 11.18 -10.11
C MET A 1 18.46 11.59 -8.71
N ASN A 2 17.62 12.62 -8.58
CA ASN A 2 17.03 13.01 -7.28
C ASN A 2 15.50 12.89 -7.37
N MET A 3 14.89 12.17 -6.42
CA MET A 3 13.46 12.02 -6.30
C MET A 3 12.99 12.52 -4.94
N HIS A 4 11.90 13.28 -4.92
CA HIS A 4 11.35 13.87 -3.69
C HIS A 4 9.95 13.35 -3.41
N ILE A 5 9.69 13.01 -2.15
CA ILE A 5 8.35 12.72 -1.65
C ILE A 5 8.13 13.38 -0.30
N LYS A 6 6.89 13.82 -0.07
CA LYS A 6 6.45 14.26 1.25
C LYS A 6 5.59 13.18 1.89
N ILE A 7 5.91 12.81 3.13
CA ILE A 7 5.13 11.89 3.94
C ILE A 7 4.69 12.56 5.25
N PRO A 8 3.64 12.04 5.92
CA PRO A 8 3.21 12.54 7.22
C PRO A 8 4.34 12.47 8.26
N SER A 9 4.46 13.49 9.11
CA SER A 9 5.57 13.60 10.07
C SER A 9 5.60 12.49 11.10
N ASP A 10 4.43 12.01 11.53
CA ASP A 10 4.27 10.85 12.42
C ASP A 10 4.71 9.52 11.78
N ARG A 11 4.96 9.50 10.47
CA ARG A 11 5.44 8.33 9.73
C ARG A 11 6.94 8.38 9.42
N LEU A 12 7.59 9.53 9.59
CA LEU A 12 9.04 9.67 9.37
C LEU A 12 9.85 8.72 10.27
N GLY A 13 9.43 8.57 11.54
CA GLY A 13 10.08 7.64 12.47
C GLY A 13 10.10 6.20 11.96
N ALA A 14 9.06 5.76 11.24
CA ALA A 14 9.00 4.42 10.65
C ALA A 14 9.89 4.27 9.40
N VAL A 15 10.13 5.36 8.65
CA VAL A 15 11.09 5.36 7.53
C VAL A 15 12.53 5.37 8.04
N ILE A 16 12.79 6.11 9.11
CA ILE A 16 14.13 6.18 9.74
C ILE A 16 14.45 4.86 10.45
N GLY A 17 13.49 4.33 11.23
CA GLY A 17 13.66 3.18 12.10
C GLY A 17 14.42 3.52 13.40
N PRO A 18 14.33 2.68 14.44
CA PRO A 18 15.17 2.75 15.63
C PRO A 18 16.64 2.95 15.28
N SER A 19 17.28 3.99 15.81
CA SER A 19 18.69 4.32 15.53
C SER A 19 19.06 4.45 14.04
N GLY A 20 18.07 4.72 13.18
CA GLY A 20 18.27 4.85 11.73
C GLY A 20 18.43 3.52 10.99
N GLU A 21 18.06 2.37 11.58
CA GLU A 21 18.28 1.06 10.98
C GLU A 21 17.58 0.87 9.63
N MET A 22 16.34 1.34 9.51
CA MET A 22 15.56 1.19 8.28
C MET A 22 16.13 2.08 7.18
N LYS A 23 16.53 3.31 7.53
CA LYS A 23 17.22 4.22 6.61
C LYS A 23 18.49 3.56 6.07
N LYS A 24 19.36 3.05 6.96
CA LYS A 24 20.63 2.41 6.58
C LYS A 24 20.39 1.21 5.67
N LEU A 25 19.40 0.37 6.01
CA LEU A 25 19.02 -0.77 5.18
C LEU A 25 18.69 -0.34 3.74
N LEU A 26 17.87 0.69 3.57
CA LEU A 26 17.51 1.19 2.24
C LEU A 26 18.73 1.76 1.48
N GLU A 27 19.58 2.53 2.16
CA GLU A 27 20.79 3.11 1.57
C GLU A 27 21.77 2.02 1.11
N GLU A 28 22.05 1.04 1.97
CA GLU A 28 23.00 -0.04 1.70
C GLU A 28 22.51 -1.01 0.62
N ARG A 29 21.23 -1.39 0.67
CA ARG A 29 20.67 -2.41 -0.22
C ARG A 29 20.43 -1.90 -1.65
N CYS A 30 20.07 -0.62 -1.77
CA CYS A 30 19.68 -0.01 -3.05
C CYS A 30 20.72 0.97 -3.60
N GLY A 31 21.83 1.19 -2.87
CA GLY A 31 22.89 2.12 -3.30
C GLY A 31 22.43 3.59 -3.39
N VAL A 32 21.45 3.96 -2.57
CA VAL A 32 20.86 5.32 -2.54
C VAL A 32 21.29 6.07 -1.28
N THR A 33 21.05 7.39 -1.26
CA THR A 33 21.13 8.22 -0.05
C THR A 33 19.76 8.79 0.25
N LEU A 34 19.32 8.66 1.50
CA LEU A 34 18.07 9.23 1.99
C LEU A 34 18.38 10.50 2.78
N GLU A 35 17.92 11.64 2.27
CA GLU A 35 17.95 12.91 2.99
C GLU A 35 16.55 13.17 3.54
N ILE A 36 16.42 13.22 4.87
CA ILE A 36 15.13 13.32 5.54
C ILE A 36 15.10 14.64 6.31
N ASP A 37 14.15 15.49 5.93
CA ASP A 37 13.82 16.71 6.66
C ASP A 37 12.64 16.43 7.60
N SER A 38 12.98 16.28 8.88
CA SER A 38 12.04 15.99 9.96
C SER A 38 11.04 17.13 10.23
N GLU A 39 11.36 18.37 9.87
CA GLU A 39 10.46 19.52 10.05
C GLU A 39 9.40 19.57 8.95
N SER A 40 9.81 19.40 7.69
CA SER A 40 8.89 19.49 6.55
C SER A 40 8.20 18.17 6.19
N GLY A 41 8.69 17.03 6.69
CA GLY A 41 8.24 15.70 6.31
C GLY A 41 8.70 15.27 4.91
N SER A 42 9.72 15.94 4.37
CA SER A 42 10.27 15.66 3.05
C SER A 42 11.33 14.57 3.14
N VAL A 43 11.29 13.66 2.18
CA VAL A 43 12.29 12.61 1.97
C VAL A 43 12.80 12.76 0.55
N ASN A 44 14.09 13.02 0.40
CA ASN A 44 14.78 13.00 -0.88
C ASN A 44 15.54 11.68 -1.00
N VAL A 45 15.35 11.00 -2.12
CA VAL A 45 16.08 9.79 -2.50
C VAL A 45 17.05 10.17 -3.61
N VAL A 46 18.33 10.15 -3.27
CA VAL A 46 19.43 10.48 -4.19
C VAL A 46 20.10 9.19 -4.64
N ALA A 47 20.02 8.90 -5.93
CA ALA A 47 20.70 7.76 -6.54
C ALA A 47 21.80 8.23 -7.48
N LYS A 48 22.97 7.59 -7.44
CA LYS A 48 24.11 7.94 -8.29
C LYS A 48 23.89 7.46 -9.72
N ASP A 49 23.56 6.18 -9.89
CA ASP A 49 23.60 5.51 -11.20
C ASP A 49 22.29 4.79 -11.58
N ASP A 50 21.53 4.28 -10.61
CA ASP A 50 20.33 3.45 -10.87
C ASP A 50 19.02 4.20 -10.56
N ALA A 51 18.27 4.52 -11.62
CA ALA A 51 16.97 5.17 -11.51
C ALA A 51 15.86 4.24 -11.03
N LEU A 52 15.98 2.93 -11.27
CA LEU A 52 14.99 1.93 -10.89
C LEU A 52 15.01 1.71 -9.38
N GLU A 53 16.20 1.52 -8.79
CA GLU A 53 16.35 1.39 -7.34
C GLU A 53 15.81 2.60 -6.58
N ALA A 54 16.05 3.81 -7.10
CA ALA A 54 15.47 5.03 -6.54
C ALA A 54 13.93 5.02 -6.55
N MET A 55 13.32 4.56 -7.64
CA MET A 55 11.86 4.43 -7.76
C MET A 55 11.30 3.41 -6.76
N ARG A 56 11.97 2.27 -6.57
CA ARG A 56 11.53 1.25 -5.62
C ARG A 56 11.63 1.73 -4.18
N VAL A 57 12.72 2.40 -3.82
CA VAL A 57 12.87 3.04 -2.49
C VAL A 57 11.78 4.09 -2.28
N MET A 58 11.46 4.89 -3.31
CA MET A 58 10.38 5.87 -3.25
C MET A 58 9.02 5.22 -2.99
N ASP A 59 8.73 4.07 -3.60
CA ASP A 59 7.50 3.32 -3.33
C ASP A 59 7.47 2.72 -1.93
N VAL A 60 8.60 2.25 -1.38
CA VAL A 60 8.69 1.83 0.03
C VAL A 60 8.42 3.00 0.98
N VAL A 61 9.09 4.14 0.78
CA VAL A 61 8.90 5.35 1.59
C VAL A 61 7.44 5.81 1.51
N ARG A 62 6.85 5.77 0.31
CA ARG A 62 5.44 6.09 0.09
C ARG A 62 4.52 5.11 0.83
N ALA A 63 4.77 3.81 0.73
CA ALA A 63 3.97 2.78 1.42
C ALA A 63 3.99 2.99 2.93
N ILE A 64 5.17 3.22 3.52
CA ILE A 64 5.33 3.50 4.95
C ILE A 64 4.60 4.79 5.34
N GLY A 65 4.76 5.84 4.53
CA GLY A 65 4.06 7.11 4.68
C GLY A 65 2.54 7.00 4.56
N ARG A 66 2.03 5.95 3.91
CA ARG A 66 0.59 5.62 3.81
C ARG A 66 0.15 4.54 4.79
N GLY A 67 0.94 4.30 5.83
CA GLY A 67 0.54 3.51 6.99
C GLY A 67 0.88 2.02 6.91
N PHE A 68 1.67 1.57 5.93
CA PHE A 68 2.27 0.24 6.00
C PHE A 68 3.41 0.21 7.02
N SER A 69 3.61 -0.91 7.70
CA SER A 69 4.84 -1.11 8.47
C SER A 69 6.03 -1.32 7.54
N PRO A 70 7.27 -1.06 7.97
CA PRO A 70 8.46 -1.30 7.15
C PRO A 70 8.51 -2.73 6.61
N GLU A 71 8.21 -3.73 7.43
CA GLU A 71 8.24 -5.14 7.05
C GLU A 71 7.23 -5.47 5.94
N ARG A 72 6.08 -4.79 5.94
CA ARG A 72 5.05 -4.95 4.91
C ARG A 72 5.39 -4.21 3.62
N ALA A 73 6.25 -3.20 3.67
CA ALA A 73 6.63 -2.38 2.52
C ALA A 73 7.90 -2.89 1.82
N LEU A 74 8.85 -3.47 2.55
CA LEU A 74 10.12 -3.99 2.03
C LEU A 74 10.01 -4.93 0.81
N PRO A 75 8.99 -5.81 0.70
CA PRO A 75 8.85 -6.67 -0.48
C PRO A 75 8.77 -5.93 -1.83
N LEU A 76 8.39 -4.63 -1.83
CA LEU A 76 8.41 -3.80 -3.04
C LEU A 76 9.82 -3.65 -3.65
N LEU A 77 10.86 -3.84 -2.85
CA LEU A 77 12.25 -3.81 -3.33
C LEU A 77 12.70 -5.16 -3.93
N ASP A 78 12.01 -6.26 -3.62
CA ASP A 78 12.42 -7.61 -4.02
C ASP A 78 11.64 -8.11 -5.25
N ASP A 79 10.36 -7.75 -5.35
CA ASP A 79 9.46 -8.22 -6.40
C ASP A 79 9.04 -7.07 -7.33
N GLU A 80 9.52 -7.11 -8.57
CA GLU A 80 9.28 -6.06 -9.58
C GLU A 80 7.82 -6.00 -10.03
N MET A 81 7.07 -7.09 -9.88
CA MET A 81 5.65 -7.15 -10.24
C MET A 81 4.75 -6.67 -9.10
N LEU A 82 5.30 -6.54 -7.88
CA LEU A 82 4.58 -6.05 -6.73
C LEU A 82 4.45 -4.53 -6.80
N MET A 83 3.21 -4.04 -6.77
CA MET A 83 2.91 -2.62 -6.96
C MET A 83 2.31 -2.01 -5.71
N LEU A 84 2.53 -0.70 -5.54
CA LEU A 84 1.82 0.14 -4.59
C LEU A 84 0.78 0.99 -5.33
N ASP A 85 -0.49 0.84 -4.96
CA ASP A 85 -1.59 1.68 -5.41
C ASP A 85 -2.13 2.51 -4.24
N VAL A 86 -2.31 3.82 -4.43
CA VAL A 86 -2.78 4.74 -3.38
C VAL A 86 -4.02 5.47 -3.83
N LEU A 87 -5.15 5.11 -3.24
CA LEU A 87 -6.44 5.77 -3.45
C LEU A 87 -6.60 6.95 -2.48
N ASP A 88 -6.81 8.15 -3.02
CA ASP A 88 -7.14 9.35 -2.26
C ASP A 88 -8.66 9.48 -2.11
N LEU A 89 -9.17 9.20 -0.90
CA LEU A 89 -10.58 9.28 -0.58
C LEU A 89 -11.10 10.72 -0.56
N SER A 90 -10.23 11.72 -0.40
CA SER A 90 -10.67 13.12 -0.29
C SER A 90 -11.25 13.68 -1.59
N LYS A 91 -10.90 13.07 -2.72
CA LYS A 91 -11.46 13.41 -4.04
C LYS A 91 -12.89 12.90 -4.24
N LEU A 92 -13.31 11.94 -3.41
CA LEU A 92 -14.57 11.23 -3.53
C LEU A 92 -15.53 11.56 -2.37
N VAL A 93 -15.04 12.24 -1.33
CA VAL A 93 -15.76 12.42 -0.08
C VAL A 93 -15.76 13.88 0.34
N GLY A 94 -16.94 14.49 0.39
CA GLY A 94 -17.11 15.92 0.63
C GLY A 94 -17.01 16.36 2.10
N THR A 95 -17.25 15.47 3.07
CA THR A 95 -17.29 15.84 4.50
C THR A 95 -16.42 14.95 5.40
N LYS A 96 -16.04 15.49 6.56
CA LYS A 96 -15.30 14.72 7.59
C LYS A 96 -16.12 13.53 8.12
N ASN A 97 -17.43 13.67 8.24
CA ASN A 97 -18.30 12.62 8.74
C ASN A 97 -18.41 11.47 7.74
N ASP A 98 -18.55 11.78 6.46
CA ASP A 98 -18.54 10.77 5.40
C ASP A 98 -17.19 10.05 5.33
N MET A 99 -16.08 10.77 5.51
CA MET A 99 -14.74 10.19 5.55
C MET A 99 -14.60 9.18 6.70
N THR A 100 -15.07 9.53 7.90
CA THR A 100 -15.06 8.62 9.05
C THR A 100 -15.94 7.40 8.78
N ARG A 101 -17.14 7.59 8.21
CA ARG A 101 -18.06 6.50 7.86
C ARG A 101 -17.43 5.55 6.83
N ILE A 102 -16.89 6.08 5.75
CA ILE A 102 -16.29 5.30 4.66
C ILE A 102 -15.08 4.51 5.17
N LYS A 103 -14.16 5.16 5.91
CA LYS A 103 -13.04 4.44 6.53
C LYS A 103 -13.53 3.33 7.47
N GLY A 104 -14.57 3.61 8.27
CA GLY A 104 -15.19 2.61 9.13
C GLY A 104 -15.74 1.40 8.36
N ARG A 105 -16.29 1.60 7.16
CA ARG A 105 -16.78 0.52 6.29
C ARG A 105 -15.63 -0.30 5.69
N ILE A 106 -14.57 0.36 5.23
CA ILE A 106 -13.38 -0.27 4.63
C ILE A 106 -12.62 -1.09 5.67
N ILE A 107 -12.44 -0.54 6.88
CA ILE A 107 -11.79 -1.24 7.99
C ILE A 107 -12.70 -2.37 8.49
N GLY A 108 -13.99 -2.10 8.66
CA GLY A 108 -14.94 -3.03 9.28
C GLY A 108 -14.76 -3.10 10.79
N LYS A 109 -15.66 -3.83 11.47
CA LYS A 109 -15.55 -4.06 12.92
C LYS A 109 -14.22 -4.75 13.22
N GLU A 110 -13.41 -4.13 14.09
CA GLU A 110 -12.09 -4.66 14.51
C GLU A 110 -11.14 -4.95 13.33
N GLY A 111 -11.32 -4.30 12.18
CA GLY A 111 -10.48 -4.54 11.00
C GLY A 111 -10.92 -5.72 10.13
N LYS A 112 -12.04 -6.38 10.45
CA LYS A 112 -12.46 -7.62 9.79
C LYS A 112 -12.63 -7.50 8.28
N THR A 113 -13.18 -6.38 7.78
CA THR A 113 -13.40 -6.18 6.35
C THR A 113 -12.08 -6.06 5.59
N ARG A 114 -11.14 -5.29 6.16
CA ARG A 114 -9.77 -5.19 5.65
C ARG A 114 -9.08 -6.55 5.61
N GLU A 115 -9.17 -7.32 6.70
CA GLU A 115 -8.56 -8.67 6.78
C GLU A 115 -9.15 -9.65 5.76
N ILE A 116 -10.46 -9.58 5.51
CA ILE A 116 -11.11 -10.40 4.48
C ILE A 116 -10.57 -10.03 3.09
N MET A 117 -10.44 -8.74 2.77
CA MET A 117 -9.82 -8.31 1.51
C MET A 117 -8.39 -8.85 1.38
N GLU A 118 -7.56 -8.72 2.43
CA GLU A 118 -6.19 -9.23 2.42
C GLU A 118 -6.12 -10.75 2.27
N SER A 119 -6.97 -11.49 2.99
CA SER A 119 -6.96 -12.95 2.98
C SER A 119 -7.46 -13.55 1.67
N LEU A 120 -8.45 -12.93 1.02
CA LEU A 120 -9.06 -13.46 -0.20
C LEU A 120 -8.33 -13.03 -1.47
N THR A 121 -7.56 -11.94 -1.42
CA THR A 121 -6.82 -11.44 -2.59
C THR A 121 -5.31 -11.60 -2.48
N SER A 122 -4.79 -11.95 -1.30
CA SER A 122 -3.36 -11.94 -0.95
C SER A 122 -2.69 -10.56 -1.01
N ALA A 123 -3.38 -9.51 -1.44
CA ALA A 123 -2.91 -8.13 -1.33
C ALA A 123 -2.85 -7.67 0.13
N LYS A 124 -2.14 -6.59 0.37
CA LYS A 124 -2.02 -5.90 1.66
C LYS A 124 -2.74 -4.57 1.57
N VAL A 125 -3.47 -4.18 2.62
CA VAL A 125 -4.26 -2.94 2.63
C VAL A 125 -3.89 -2.11 3.85
N SER A 126 -3.69 -0.81 3.67
CA SER A 126 -3.52 0.16 4.75
C SER A 126 -4.51 1.30 4.58
N VAL A 127 -5.18 1.68 5.66
CA VAL A 127 -6.10 2.82 5.71
C VAL A 127 -5.48 3.87 6.63
N TYR A 128 -5.02 4.97 6.05
CA TYR A 128 -4.27 5.98 6.81
C TYR A 128 -4.66 7.39 6.34
N GLY A 129 -4.94 8.29 7.29
CA GLY A 129 -5.34 9.66 7.00
C GLY A 129 -6.59 9.75 6.13
N LYS A 130 -6.40 10.20 4.87
CA LYS A 130 -7.41 10.32 3.82
C LYS A 130 -7.18 9.34 2.65
N THR A 131 -6.29 8.38 2.82
CA THR A 131 -5.87 7.46 1.76
C THR A 131 -6.11 6.00 2.14
N VAL A 132 -6.34 5.17 1.13
CA VAL A 132 -6.21 3.72 1.22
C VAL A 132 -5.08 3.30 0.30
N ALA A 133 -4.06 2.65 0.86
CA ALA A 133 -2.95 2.11 0.10
C ALA A 133 -3.09 0.59 -0.02
N ILE A 134 -2.80 0.07 -1.20
CA ILE A 134 -2.92 -1.35 -1.55
C ILE A 134 -1.56 -1.78 -2.10
N LEU A 135 -1.03 -2.88 -1.59
CA LEU A 135 0.20 -3.50 -2.08
C LEU A 135 -0.12 -4.91 -2.56
N GLY A 136 0.18 -5.21 -3.82
CA GLY A 136 -0.13 -6.49 -4.46
C GLY A 136 0.15 -6.50 -5.95
N TYR A 137 -0.15 -7.61 -6.60
CA TYR A 137 -0.08 -7.71 -8.06
C TYR A 137 -1.25 -6.99 -8.74
N PRO A 138 -1.15 -6.66 -10.05
CA PRO A 138 -2.16 -5.89 -10.76
C PRO A 138 -3.60 -6.41 -10.58
N GLU A 139 -3.84 -7.71 -10.72
CA GLU A 139 -5.17 -8.30 -10.53
C GLU A 139 -5.71 -8.15 -9.10
N GLN A 140 -4.85 -8.37 -8.11
CA GLN A 140 -5.21 -8.28 -6.70
C GLN A 140 -5.59 -6.84 -6.35
N ILE A 141 -4.80 -5.87 -6.82
CA ILE A 141 -5.10 -4.44 -6.67
C ILE A 141 -6.45 -4.10 -7.29
N ARG A 142 -6.72 -4.57 -8.52
CA ARG A 142 -8.02 -4.31 -9.19
C ARG A 142 -9.20 -4.85 -8.39
N ILE A 143 -9.08 -6.04 -7.83
CA ILE A 143 -10.14 -6.66 -7.02
C ILE A 143 -10.37 -5.87 -5.72
N VAL A 144 -9.29 -5.51 -5.01
CA VAL A 144 -9.39 -4.73 -3.76
C VAL A 144 -9.97 -3.34 -4.03
N ARG A 145 -9.56 -2.68 -5.11
CA ARG A 145 -10.10 -1.37 -5.52
C ARG A 145 -11.60 -1.44 -5.77
N ALA A 146 -12.06 -2.44 -6.53
CA ALA A 146 -13.50 -2.64 -6.77
C ALA A 146 -14.26 -2.89 -5.46
N ALA A 147 -13.71 -3.68 -4.54
CA ALA A 147 -14.32 -3.91 -3.23
C ALA A 147 -14.41 -2.63 -2.38
N ILE A 148 -13.37 -1.78 -2.41
CA ILE A 148 -13.37 -0.47 -1.74
C ILE A 148 -14.43 0.44 -2.35
N GLU A 149 -14.50 0.52 -3.68
CA GLU A 149 -15.50 1.32 -4.41
C GLU A 149 -16.92 0.87 -4.05
N MET A 150 -17.21 -0.44 -4.03
CA MET A 150 -18.49 -0.97 -3.57
C MET A 150 -18.83 -0.51 -2.14
N LEU A 151 -17.86 -0.53 -1.21
CA LEU A 151 -18.08 -0.09 0.17
C LEU A 151 -18.33 1.42 0.25
N MET A 152 -17.66 2.20 -0.59
CA MET A 152 -17.83 3.66 -0.70
C MET A 152 -19.22 4.01 -1.25
N ASP A 153 -19.70 3.27 -2.24
CA ASP A 153 -21.02 3.43 -2.86
C ASP A 153 -22.17 2.87 -1.99
N GLY A 154 -21.84 2.36 -0.79
CA GLY A 154 -22.82 1.94 0.20
C GLY A 154 -23.27 0.49 0.08
N ALA A 155 -22.66 -0.32 -0.79
CA ALA A 155 -22.99 -1.73 -0.93
C ALA A 155 -22.86 -2.47 0.41
N PRO A 156 -23.81 -3.34 0.80
CA PRO A 156 -23.73 -4.10 2.04
C PRO A 156 -22.44 -4.93 2.12
N HIS A 157 -21.83 -5.02 3.31
CA HIS A 157 -20.62 -5.83 3.53
C HIS A 157 -20.76 -7.27 3.03
N GLY A 158 -21.92 -7.90 3.23
CA GLY A 158 -22.19 -9.25 2.72
C GLY A 158 -22.05 -9.36 1.19
N SER A 159 -22.54 -8.37 0.45
CA SER A 159 -22.40 -8.32 -1.01
C SER A 159 -20.93 -8.16 -1.44
N VAL A 160 -20.16 -7.35 -0.71
CA VAL A 160 -18.72 -7.18 -0.95
C VAL A 160 -17.95 -8.48 -0.65
N TYR A 161 -18.31 -9.19 0.41
CA TYR A 161 -17.69 -10.49 0.74
C TYR A 161 -17.98 -11.54 -0.33
N SER A 162 -19.23 -11.65 -0.79
CA SER A 162 -19.57 -12.57 -1.88
C SER A 162 -18.82 -12.23 -3.18
N PHE A 163 -18.62 -10.94 -3.46
CA PHE A 163 -17.77 -10.50 -4.57
C PHE A 163 -16.32 -10.97 -4.40
N LEU A 164 -15.72 -10.72 -3.24
CA LEU A 164 -14.34 -11.13 -2.94
C LEU A 164 -14.16 -12.64 -3.01
N GLU A 165 -15.09 -13.43 -2.48
CA GLU A 165 -15.05 -14.90 -2.55
C GLU A 165 -15.13 -15.41 -3.99
N LYS A 166 -15.98 -14.78 -4.83
CA LYS A 166 -16.04 -15.10 -6.26
C LYS A 166 -14.70 -14.82 -6.94
N LYS A 167 -14.12 -13.65 -6.67
CA LYS A 167 -12.83 -13.23 -7.25
C LYS A 167 -11.67 -14.09 -6.76
N HIS A 168 -11.68 -14.51 -5.50
CA HIS A 168 -10.70 -15.45 -4.96
C HIS A 168 -10.67 -16.78 -5.74
N ARG A 169 -11.84 -17.34 -6.07
CA ARG A 169 -11.93 -18.55 -6.91
C ARG A 169 -11.44 -18.33 -8.33
N GLU A 170 -11.62 -17.14 -8.88
CA GLU A 170 -11.10 -16.77 -10.21
C GLU A 170 -9.57 -16.66 -10.19
N LEU A 171 -8.99 -16.00 -9.18
CA LEU A 171 -7.54 -15.91 -8.99
C LEU A 171 -6.88 -17.29 -8.86
N ALA A 172 -7.46 -18.16 -8.03
CA ALA A 172 -6.92 -19.51 -7.83
C ALA A 172 -6.89 -20.35 -9.12
N LYS A 173 -7.89 -20.16 -10.00
CA LYS A 173 -7.92 -20.85 -11.31
C LYS A 173 -6.80 -20.36 -12.23
N VAL A 174 -6.60 -19.05 -12.32
CA VAL A 174 -5.52 -18.46 -13.13
C VAL A 174 -4.15 -18.94 -12.65
N GLU A 175 -3.93 -19.00 -11.33
CA GLU A 175 -2.67 -19.52 -10.76
C GLU A 175 -2.45 -21.01 -11.05
N MET A 176 -3.51 -21.80 -11.13
CA MET A 176 -3.43 -23.23 -11.50
C MET A 176 -3.18 -23.41 -13.00
N GLU A 177 -3.86 -22.65 -13.85
CA GLU A 177 -3.75 -22.72 -15.32
C GLU A 177 -2.42 -22.14 -15.83
N GLY A 178 -1.80 -21.23 -15.08
CA GLY A 178 -0.50 -20.61 -15.40
C GLY A 178 0.74 -21.41 -14.98
N ARG A 179 0.60 -22.56 -14.31
CA ARG A 179 1.73 -23.47 -14.03
C ARG A 179 1.86 -24.43 -15.22
N PRO A 180 2.96 -24.39 -16.00
CA PRO A 180 3.24 -25.50 -16.91
C PRO A 180 3.36 -26.76 -16.05
N GLU A 181 2.66 -27.82 -16.45
CA GLU A 181 2.80 -29.14 -15.83
C GLU A 181 4.30 -29.52 -15.83
N LEU A 182 4.85 -29.78 -14.64
CA LEU A 182 6.20 -30.34 -14.48
C LEU A 182 6.19 -31.84 -14.76
#